data_AF-A0A9Q5SMV0-F1
#
_entry.id   AF-A0A9Q5SMV0-F1
#
_cell.length_a   1.000
_cell.length_b   1.000
_cell.length_c   1.000
_cell.angle_alpha   90.00
_cell.angle_beta   90.00
_cell.angle_gamma   90.00
#
_symmetry.space_group_name_H-M   'P 1'
#
loop_
_entity.id
_entity.type
_entity.pdbx_description
1 polymer ?
#
loop_
_entity_poly.entity_id
_entity_poly.type
_entity_poly.pdbx_seq_one_letter_code
_entity_poly.pdbx_strand_id
1 'polypeptide(L)'
;EFAKINFNKSAEEMQVDLKAGVPHHYFNETYASIKVQNESGKVVYNKDIYGNKQQNAESQKVPVKVGDYIELTHLEGVHRATLTNVDNSKQESFGKKAMYEVTKEGLKKVEKMPEVTILDGNQFAWSLKGISDFEFAKINFNKSAEEMQVDLKAGVPHHYFNETYASIKVQNESGKVVYNKDIYGNKQQNAESQKVPVKVGDYIELTHLEGVHRATLTNVDNSKQES
;
A
#
# COMPACT_ATOMS: atom_id res chain seq x y z
N GLU A 1 -2.91 -26.16 -25.10
CA GLU A 1 -2.24 -25.26 -24.13
C GLU A 1 -1.24 -24.40 -24.90
N PHE A 2 -1.48 -23.09 -24.98
CA PHE A 2 -0.58 -22.13 -25.63
C PHE A 2 0.37 -21.44 -24.63
N ALA A 3 0.00 -21.37 -23.35
CA ALA A 3 0.83 -20.81 -22.28
C ALA A 3 0.82 -21.73 -21.05
N LYS A 4 1.95 -21.81 -20.35
CA LYS A 4 2.11 -22.49 -19.06
C LYS A 4 2.78 -21.55 -18.06
N ILE A 5 2.29 -21.54 -16.84
CA ILE A 5 2.82 -20.71 -15.76
C ILE A 5 3.14 -21.62 -14.58
N ASN A 6 4.41 -21.63 -14.15
CA ASN A 6 4.85 -22.38 -12.97
C ASN A 6 5.39 -21.41 -11.94
N PHE A 7 4.73 -21.31 -10.79
CA PHE A 7 5.20 -20.50 -9.68
C PHE A 7 5.86 -21.38 -8.62
N ASN A 8 7.08 -21.03 -8.22
CA ASN A 8 7.79 -21.63 -7.11
C ASN A 8 8.01 -20.57 -6.02
N LYS A 9 7.21 -20.67 -4.95
CA LYS A 9 7.26 -19.74 -3.81
C LYS A 9 8.64 -19.71 -3.14
N SER A 10 9.27 -20.88 -2.95
CA SER A 10 10.57 -20.97 -2.27
C SER A 10 11.71 -20.33 -3.07
N ALA A 11 11.58 -20.31 -4.40
CA ALA A 11 12.51 -19.63 -5.29
C ALA A 11 12.13 -18.16 -5.56
N GLU A 12 10.99 -17.68 -5.05
CA GLU A 12 10.41 -16.37 -5.38
C GLU A 12 10.35 -16.10 -6.89
N GLU A 13 10.00 -17.12 -7.68
CA GLU A 13 10.09 -17.06 -9.13
C GLU A 13 8.86 -17.70 -9.80
N MET A 14 8.35 -17.03 -10.82
CA MET A 14 7.35 -17.53 -11.74
C MET A 14 7.97 -17.71 -13.13
N GLN A 15 7.92 -18.93 -13.64
CA GLN A 15 8.30 -19.26 -15.01
C GLN A 15 7.07 -19.18 -15.92
N VAL A 16 7.13 -18.32 -16.94
CA VAL A 16 6.10 -18.17 -17.96
C VAL A 16 6.63 -18.71 -19.27
N ASP A 17 5.97 -19.73 -19.81
CA ASP A 17 6.31 -20.35 -21.09
C ASP A 17 5.16 -20.18 -22.08
N LEU A 18 5.41 -19.52 -23.20
CA LEU A 18 4.49 -19.38 -24.33
C LEU A 18 4.95 -20.30 -25.47
N LYS A 19 4.01 -20.97 -26.12
CA LYS A 19 4.25 -21.77 -27.33
C LYS A 19 3.94 -20.93 -28.56
N ALA A 20 4.72 -21.13 -29.62
CA ALA A 20 4.42 -20.52 -30.92
C ALA A 20 3.08 -21.03 -31.46
N GLY A 21 2.29 -20.14 -32.06
CA GLY A 21 0.99 -20.48 -32.65
C GLY A 21 -0.05 -19.38 -32.50
N VAL A 22 -1.25 -19.63 -33.02
CA VAL A 22 -2.42 -18.75 -32.87
C VAL A 22 -3.29 -19.30 -31.73
N PRO A 23 -3.41 -18.60 -30.58
CA PRO A 23 -4.19 -19.08 -29.44
C PRO A 23 -5.67 -19.36 -29.78
N HIS A 24 -6.30 -18.46 -30.56
CA HIS A 24 -7.69 -18.60 -30.96
C HIS A 24 -8.06 -17.75 -32.20
N HIS A 25 -8.49 -18.39 -33.28
CA HIS A 25 -8.74 -17.71 -34.58
C HIS A 25 -9.82 -16.62 -34.57
N TYR A 26 -10.85 -16.76 -33.73
CA TYR A 26 -12.01 -15.85 -33.75
C TYR A 26 -11.95 -14.67 -32.77
N PHE A 27 -10.93 -14.60 -31.90
CA PHE A 27 -10.79 -13.47 -30.96
C PHE A 27 -9.78 -12.46 -31.51
N ASN A 28 -10.26 -11.29 -31.91
CA ASN A 28 -9.45 -10.19 -32.45
C ASN A 28 -8.94 -9.22 -31.36
N GLU A 29 -8.85 -9.69 -30.13
CA GLU A 29 -8.46 -8.94 -28.93
C GLU A 29 -7.51 -9.77 -28.05
N THR A 30 -7.10 -9.21 -26.92
CA THR A 30 -6.36 -9.95 -25.89
C THR A 30 -7.22 -11.10 -25.38
N TYR A 31 -6.82 -12.31 -25.72
CA TYR A 31 -7.53 -13.53 -25.36
C TYR A 31 -7.17 -14.00 -23.95
N ALA A 32 -5.92 -13.77 -23.55
CA ALA A 32 -5.42 -14.02 -22.20
C ALA A 32 -4.35 -13.01 -21.83
N SER A 33 -4.16 -12.78 -20.53
CA SER A 33 -3.05 -11.97 -20.04
C SER A 33 -2.50 -12.49 -18.72
N ILE A 34 -1.24 -12.14 -18.47
CA ILE A 34 -0.50 -12.46 -17.25
C ILE A 34 0.07 -11.15 -16.74
N LYS A 35 -0.27 -10.76 -15.52
CA LYS A 35 0.24 -9.54 -14.91
C LYS A 35 0.67 -9.83 -13.48
N VAL A 36 1.83 -9.29 -13.11
CA VAL A 36 2.33 -9.32 -11.73
C VAL A 36 2.46 -7.88 -11.24
N GLN A 37 1.91 -7.62 -10.06
CA GLN A 37 2.06 -6.37 -9.35
C GLN A 37 2.79 -6.63 -8.04
N ASN A 38 3.69 -5.74 -7.64
CA ASN A 38 4.30 -5.82 -6.32
C ASN A 38 3.32 -5.37 -5.22
N GLU A 39 3.71 -5.49 -3.94
CA GLU A 39 2.92 -5.03 -2.78
C GLU A 39 2.40 -3.59 -2.88
N SER A 40 3.13 -2.69 -3.55
CA SER A 40 2.75 -1.27 -3.72
C SER A 40 1.78 -1.04 -4.89
N GLY A 41 1.41 -2.09 -5.62
CA GLY A 41 0.53 -2.04 -6.79
C GLY A 41 1.23 -1.71 -8.10
N LYS A 42 2.55 -1.56 -8.10
CA LYS A 42 3.33 -1.32 -9.32
C LYS A 42 3.37 -2.60 -10.16
N VAL A 43 3.00 -2.49 -11.43
CA VAL A 43 3.15 -3.58 -12.40
C VAL A 43 4.63 -3.85 -12.65
N VAL A 44 5.09 -5.06 -12.33
CA VAL A 44 6.47 -5.51 -12.52
C VAL A 44 6.60 -6.48 -13.69
N TYR A 45 5.49 -7.08 -14.13
CA TYR A 45 5.41 -7.88 -15.34
C TYR A 45 4.01 -7.77 -15.94
N ASN A 46 3.92 -7.67 -17.27
CA ASN A 46 2.66 -7.72 -17.99
C ASN A 46 2.87 -8.37 -19.36
N LYS A 47 2.03 -9.34 -19.69
CA LYS A 47 2.03 -10.03 -20.97
C LYS A 47 0.60 -10.19 -21.47
N ASP A 48 0.29 -9.50 -22.56
CA ASP A 48 -0.96 -9.67 -23.28
C ASP A 48 -0.78 -10.67 -24.42
N ILE A 49 -1.73 -11.57 -24.58
CA ILE A 49 -1.71 -12.65 -25.57
C ILE A 49 -2.94 -12.50 -26.44
N TYR A 50 -2.74 -12.01 -27.67
CA TYR A 50 -3.81 -11.81 -28.64
C TYR A 50 -4.31 -13.15 -29.21
N GLY A 51 -5.63 -13.31 -29.32
CA GLY A 51 -6.23 -14.56 -29.77
C GLY A 51 -5.86 -14.93 -31.20
N ASN A 52 -6.15 -14.04 -32.15
CA ASN A 52 -6.04 -14.33 -33.58
C ASN A 52 -4.68 -13.94 -34.20
N LYS A 53 -3.71 -13.56 -33.37
CA LYS A 53 -2.35 -13.20 -33.84
C LYS A 53 -1.39 -14.35 -33.58
N GLN A 54 -0.48 -14.57 -34.53
CA GLN A 54 0.61 -15.51 -34.36
C GLN A 54 1.49 -15.06 -33.18
N GLN A 55 1.65 -15.95 -32.20
CA GLN A 55 2.57 -15.81 -31.08
C GLN A 55 3.86 -16.56 -31.39
N ASN A 56 4.97 -16.08 -30.82
CA ASN A 56 6.25 -16.78 -30.83
C ASN A 56 6.41 -17.60 -29.56
N ALA A 57 7.27 -18.62 -29.62
CA ALA A 57 7.68 -19.32 -28.41
C ALA A 57 8.52 -18.35 -27.54
N GLU A 58 8.24 -18.34 -26.25
CA GLU A 58 8.88 -17.43 -25.29
C GLU A 58 8.97 -18.13 -23.94
N SER A 59 10.03 -17.84 -23.20
CA SER A 59 10.25 -18.41 -21.87
C SER A 59 10.88 -17.31 -21.01
N GLN A 60 10.19 -16.93 -19.94
CA GLN A 60 10.61 -15.83 -19.08
C GLN A 60 10.46 -16.18 -17.61
N LYS A 61 11.53 -15.90 -16.86
CA LYS A 61 11.52 -15.89 -15.39
C LYS A 61 11.09 -14.52 -14.90
N VAL A 62 10.10 -14.50 -14.03
CA VAL A 62 9.55 -13.31 -13.41
C VAL A 62 9.76 -13.45 -11.90
N PRO A 63 10.49 -12.53 -11.24
CA PRO A 63 10.56 -12.49 -9.79
C PRO A 63 9.16 -12.25 -9.21
N VAL A 64 8.75 -13.09 -8.27
CA VAL A 64 7.44 -13.01 -7.59
C VAL A 64 7.63 -13.37 -6.12
N LYS A 65 7.41 -12.40 -5.23
CA LYS A 65 7.68 -12.52 -3.79
C LYS A 65 6.38 -12.61 -2.99
N VAL A 66 6.52 -12.98 -1.71
CA VAL A 66 5.42 -12.80 -0.74
C VAL A 66 4.99 -11.33 -0.75
N GLY A 67 3.68 -11.11 -0.80
CA GLY A 67 3.03 -9.81 -0.91
C GLY A 67 2.72 -9.35 -2.34
N ASP A 68 3.32 -9.97 -3.36
CA ASP A 68 3.00 -9.68 -4.75
C ASP A 68 1.62 -10.26 -5.15
N TYR A 69 1.07 -9.72 -6.22
CA TYR A 69 -0.23 -10.09 -6.79
C TYR A 69 -0.07 -10.59 -8.22
N ILE A 70 -0.69 -11.74 -8.52
CA ILE A 70 -0.73 -12.34 -9.85
C ILE A 70 -2.16 -12.21 -10.39
N GLU A 71 -2.33 -11.46 -11.47
CA GLU A 71 -3.57 -11.34 -12.22
C GLU A 71 -3.47 -12.18 -13.50
N LEU A 72 -4.43 -13.10 -13.67
CA LEU A 72 -4.58 -13.88 -14.89
C LEU A 72 -5.92 -13.55 -15.52
N THR A 73 -5.93 -13.29 -16.83
CA THR A 73 -7.16 -13.21 -17.61
C THR A 73 -7.18 -14.26 -18.70
N HIS A 74 -8.37 -14.77 -19.01
CA HIS A 74 -8.60 -15.70 -20.10
C HIS A 74 -10.07 -15.65 -20.51
N LEU A 75 -10.40 -15.24 -21.74
CA LEU A 75 -11.78 -15.01 -22.15
C LEU A 75 -12.69 -16.25 -22.02
N GLU A 76 -12.09 -17.45 -22.13
CA GLU A 76 -12.75 -18.75 -21.93
C GLU A 76 -12.22 -19.53 -20.70
N GLY A 77 -11.77 -18.84 -19.65
CA GLY A 77 -11.02 -19.45 -18.54
C GLY A 77 -11.71 -20.66 -17.89
N VAL A 78 -13.04 -20.64 -17.74
CA VAL A 78 -13.81 -21.71 -17.07
C VAL A 78 -13.57 -23.08 -17.71
N HIS A 79 -13.36 -23.09 -19.03
CA HIS A 79 -13.24 -24.32 -19.82
C HIS A 79 -11.82 -24.59 -20.33
N ARG A 80 -10.94 -23.59 -20.30
CA ARG A 80 -9.64 -23.62 -21.00
C ARG A 80 -8.44 -23.31 -20.11
N ALA A 81 -8.66 -22.85 -18.88
CA ALA A 81 -7.61 -22.56 -17.92
C ALA A 81 -7.79 -23.40 -16.65
N THR A 82 -6.67 -23.94 -16.16
CA THR A 82 -6.64 -24.79 -14.97
C THR A 82 -5.46 -24.39 -14.10
N LEU A 83 -5.75 -24.07 -12.85
CA LEU A 83 -4.74 -23.98 -11.80
C LEU A 83 -4.61 -25.36 -11.14
N THR A 84 -3.38 -25.85 -11.03
CA THR A 84 -3.08 -27.08 -10.29
C THR A 84 -2.15 -26.75 -9.12
N ASN A 85 -2.55 -27.11 -7.91
CA ASN A 85 -1.64 -27.17 -6.78
C ASN A 85 -0.86 -28.49 -6.88
N VAL A 86 0.43 -28.40 -7.18
CA VAL A 86 1.28 -29.58 -7.41
C VAL A 86 1.54 -30.39 -6.15
N ASP A 87 1.48 -29.77 -4.97
CA ASP A 87 1.79 -30.42 -3.70
C ASP A 87 0.67 -31.36 -3.24
N ASN A 88 -0.59 -30.99 -3.51
CA ASN A 88 -1.77 -31.78 -3.12
C ASN A 88 -2.64 -32.25 -4.29
N SER A 89 -2.21 -32.01 -5.52
CA SER A 89 -2.89 -32.37 -6.77
C SER A 89 -4.31 -31.81 -6.94
N LYS A 90 -4.74 -30.84 -6.12
CA LYS A 90 -6.03 -30.18 -6.30
C LYS A 90 -5.99 -29.27 -7.52
N GLN A 91 -7.12 -29.20 -8.21
CA GLN A 91 -7.27 -28.40 -9.41
C GLN A 91 -8.51 -27.52 -9.30
N GLU A 92 -8.41 -26.32 -9.89
CA GLU A 92 -9.51 -25.39 -10.04
C GLU A 92 -9.44 -24.73 -11.41
N SER A 93 -10.60 -24.45 -12.01
CA SER A 93 -10.69 -23.48 -13.09
C SER A 93 -10.99 -22.08 -12.54
N PHE A 94 -10.86 -21.06 -13.36
CA PHE A 94 -11.29 -19.71 -13.02
C PHE A 94 -12.12 -19.10 -14.13
N GLY A 95 -12.84 -18.02 -13.83
CA GLY A 95 -13.68 -17.30 -14.79
C GLY A 95 -12.86 -16.56 -15.86
N LYS A 96 -13.33 -15.39 -16.26
CA LYS A 96 -12.55 -14.53 -17.18
C LYS A 96 -11.29 -13.94 -16.55
N LYS A 97 -11.25 -13.89 -15.22
CA LYS A 97 -10.19 -13.28 -14.43
C LYS A 97 -10.01 -14.06 -13.13
N ALA A 98 -8.75 -14.17 -12.69
CA ALA A 98 -8.38 -14.57 -11.35
C ALA A 98 -7.28 -13.63 -10.84
N MET A 99 -7.32 -13.33 -9.55
CA MET A 99 -6.27 -12.58 -8.85
C MET A 99 -5.82 -13.41 -7.66
N TYR A 100 -4.51 -13.51 -7.46
CA TYR A 100 -3.91 -14.24 -6.36
C TYR A 100 -2.92 -13.34 -5.62
N GLU A 101 -3.07 -13.24 -4.30
CA GLU A 101 -2.06 -12.71 -3.38
C GLU A 101 -1.08 -13.83 -3.06
N VAL A 102 0.22 -13.54 -3.14
CA VAL A 102 1.28 -14.48 -2.74
C VAL A 102 1.50 -14.32 -1.23
N THR A 103 1.11 -15.31 -0.44
CA THR A 103 1.27 -15.31 1.02
C THR A 103 2.39 -16.25 1.46
N LYS A 104 2.72 -16.22 2.75
CA LYS A 104 3.68 -17.17 3.34
C LYS A 104 3.19 -18.62 3.21
N GLU A 105 1.87 -18.83 3.19
CA GLU A 105 1.19 -20.12 3.11
C GLU A 105 0.98 -20.61 1.66
N GLY A 106 1.05 -19.73 0.65
CA GLY A 106 0.84 -20.10 -0.75
C GLY A 106 0.12 -19.01 -1.55
N LEU A 107 -0.66 -19.41 -2.56
CA LEU A 107 -1.51 -18.48 -3.30
C LEU A 107 -2.89 -18.36 -2.63
N LYS A 108 -3.28 -17.14 -2.30
CA LYS A 108 -4.61 -16.82 -1.79
C LYS A 108 -5.39 -16.09 -2.87
N LYS A 109 -6.50 -16.68 -3.31
CA LYS A 109 -7.39 -16.05 -4.30
C LYS A 109 -8.06 -14.81 -3.68
N VAL A 110 -8.01 -13.68 -4.38
CA VAL A 110 -8.62 -12.41 -3.97
C VAL A 110 -9.47 -11.86 -5.12
N GLU A 111 -10.41 -10.97 -4.82
CA GLU A 111 -11.27 -10.37 -5.87
C GLU A 111 -10.55 -9.26 -6.63
N LYS A 112 -9.79 -8.45 -5.90
CA LYS A 112 -8.96 -7.36 -6.43
C LYS A 112 -7.74 -7.18 -5.53
N MET A 113 -6.74 -6.49 -6.06
CA MET A 113 -5.64 -6.00 -5.24
C MET A 113 -6.20 -4.97 -4.23
N PRO A 114 -5.78 -5.00 -2.95
CA PRO A 114 -6.12 -3.96 -2.00
C PRO A 114 -5.66 -2.60 -2.53
N GLU A 115 -6.52 -1.59 -2.37
CA GLU A 115 -6.11 -0.23 -2.66
C GLU A 115 -5.19 0.25 -1.54
N VAL A 116 -3.94 0.55 -1.87
CA VAL A 116 -3.02 1.21 -0.95
C VAL A 116 -3.65 2.54 -0.55
N THR A 117 -3.93 2.73 0.72
CA THR A 117 -4.48 3.97 1.29
C THR A 117 -3.35 4.88 1.75
N ILE A 118 -3.69 6.09 2.19
CA ILE A 118 -2.73 6.94 2.89
C ILE A 118 -2.24 6.31 4.20
N LEU A 119 -2.94 5.33 4.77
CA LEU A 119 -2.58 4.70 6.05
C LEU A 119 -1.63 3.50 5.91
N ASP A 120 -1.31 3.10 4.67
CA ASP A 120 -0.41 1.98 4.40
C ASP A 120 1.05 2.44 4.29
N GLY A 121 1.86 2.11 5.30
CA GLY A 121 3.28 2.47 5.33
C GLY A 121 3.90 2.38 6.72
N ASN A 122 5.14 2.84 6.84
CA ASN A 122 5.91 2.95 8.07
C ASN A 122 6.19 4.41 8.47
N GLN A 123 6.12 5.36 7.54
CA GLN A 123 6.49 6.75 7.78
C GLN A 123 5.36 7.72 7.47
N PHE A 124 5.03 8.54 8.46
CA PHE A 124 3.92 9.47 8.41
C PHE A 124 4.37 10.84 8.94
N ALA A 125 3.82 11.90 8.37
CA ALA A 125 4.09 13.26 8.81
C ALA A 125 2.79 14.06 8.93
N TRP A 126 2.60 14.73 10.06
CA TRP A 126 1.55 15.72 10.25
C TRP A 126 2.16 17.13 10.23
N SER A 127 1.58 18.01 9.42
CA SER A 127 1.85 19.46 9.44
C SER A 127 0.64 20.16 10.06
N LEU A 128 0.82 20.88 11.16
CA LEU A 128 -0.22 21.69 11.80
C LEU A 128 0.06 23.17 11.58
N LYS A 129 -0.89 23.86 10.95
CA LYS A 129 -0.79 25.27 10.58
C LYS A 129 -1.74 26.13 11.38
N GLY A 130 -1.27 27.30 11.74
CA GLY A 130 -2.05 28.34 12.40
C GLY A 130 -2.49 29.41 11.41
N ILE A 131 -2.65 30.63 11.91
CA ILE A 131 -3.03 31.80 11.11
C ILE A 131 -1.99 32.06 10.00
N SER A 132 -2.45 32.53 8.85
CA SER A 132 -1.59 32.83 7.69
C SER A 132 -0.70 31.64 7.26
N ASP A 133 -1.23 30.42 7.44
CA ASP A 133 -0.58 29.14 7.11
C ASP A 133 0.77 28.93 7.80
N PHE A 134 0.98 29.58 8.95
CA PHE A 134 2.14 29.37 9.80
C PHE A 134 2.17 27.93 10.33
N GLU A 135 2.99 27.06 9.73
CA GLU A 135 3.23 25.71 10.24
C GLU A 135 3.98 25.80 11.58
N PHE A 136 3.21 25.79 12.67
CA PHE A 136 3.72 25.94 14.03
C PHE A 136 4.18 24.61 14.63
N ALA A 137 3.68 23.48 14.12
CA ALA A 137 4.10 22.15 14.54
C ALA A 137 4.25 21.19 13.36
N LYS A 138 5.30 20.37 13.41
CA LYS A 138 5.50 19.22 12.51
C LYS A 138 5.75 17.98 13.34
N ILE A 139 5.02 16.91 13.03
CA ILE A 139 5.14 15.62 13.72
C ILE A 139 5.55 14.58 12.68
N ASN A 140 6.66 13.88 12.89
CA ASN A 140 7.09 12.78 12.01
C ASN A 140 7.09 11.48 12.80
N PHE A 141 6.33 10.49 12.36
CA PHE A 141 6.30 9.15 12.95
C PHE A 141 7.03 8.16 12.05
N ASN A 142 7.87 7.33 12.65
CA ASN A 142 8.54 6.20 12.01
C ASN A 142 8.26 4.93 12.80
N LYS A 143 7.44 4.06 12.22
CA LYS A 143 7.05 2.78 12.80
C LYS A 143 8.23 1.84 13.02
N SER A 144 9.18 1.77 12.09
CA SER A 144 10.33 0.87 12.18
C SER A 144 11.30 1.27 13.29
N ALA A 145 11.40 2.57 13.56
CA ALA A 145 12.20 3.10 14.66
C ALA A 145 11.41 3.21 15.98
N GLU A 146 10.11 2.88 15.98
CA GLU A 146 9.20 3.02 17.13
C GLU A 146 9.27 4.41 17.76
N GLU A 147 9.35 5.46 16.94
CA GLU A 147 9.52 6.83 17.41
C GLU A 147 8.68 7.84 16.65
N MET A 148 8.26 8.88 17.37
CA MET A 148 7.62 10.08 16.85
C MET A 148 8.48 11.30 17.23
N GLN A 149 8.89 12.07 16.23
CA GLN A 149 9.57 13.35 16.40
C GLN A 149 8.54 14.48 16.35
N VAL A 150 8.46 15.28 17.41
CA VAL A 150 7.59 16.46 17.50
C VAL A 150 8.45 17.71 17.47
N ASP A 151 8.26 18.55 16.46
CA ASP A 151 8.97 19.81 16.30
C ASP A 151 7.97 20.98 16.36
N LEU A 152 8.18 21.91 17.28
CA LEU A 152 7.44 23.17 17.38
C LEU A 152 8.32 24.33 16.93
N LYS A 153 7.72 25.29 16.23
CA LYS A 153 8.35 26.56 15.88
C LYS A 153 7.97 27.64 16.88
N ALA A 154 8.93 28.51 17.20
CA ALA A 154 8.64 29.68 18.00
C ALA A 154 7.65 30.61 17.27
N GLY A 155 6.61 31.08 17.97
CA GLY A 155 5.58 31.93 17.39
C GLY A 155 4.22 31.76 18.06
N VAL A 156 3.23 32.56 17.63
CA VAL A 156 1.84 32.46 18.07
C VAL A 156 1.05 31.69 17.01
N PRO A 157 0.48 30.51 17.30
CA PRO A 157 -0.25 29.72 16.32
C PRO A 157 -1.40 30.49 15.68
N HIS A 158 -2.32 31.02 16.48
CA HIS A 158 -3.49 31.73 15.98
C HIS A 158 -4.09 32.64 17.05
N HIS A 159 -3.77 33.94 17.01
CA HIS A 159 -4.07 34.90 18.09
C HIS A 159 -5.56 35.13 18.39
N TYR A 160 -6.47 34.74 17.49
CA TYR A 160 -7.91 34.79 17.74
C TYR A 160 -8.45 33.67 18.65
N PHE A 161 -7.67 32.61 18.92
CA PHE A 161 -8.10 31.50 19.79
C PHE A 161 -7.49 31.66 21.19
N ASN A 162 -8.35 31.92 22.18
CA ASN A 162 -7.97 32.01 23.60
C ASN A 162 -8.18 30.67 24.33
N GLU A 163 -7.80 29.57 23.68
CA GLU A 163 -7.91 28.21 24.20
C GLU A 163 -6.84 27.30 23.59
N THR A 164 -6.83 26.03 23.98
CA THR A 164 -5.98 25.02 23.36
C THR A 164 -6.39 24.86 21.90
N TYR A 165 -5.53 25.34 21.01
CA TYR A 165 -5.78 25.35 19.58
C TYR A 165 -5.44 24.02 18.92
N ALA A 166 -4.40 23.35 19.43
CA ALA A 166 -4.04 22.00 19.04
C ALA A 166 -3.47 21.23 20.23
N SER A 167 -3.56 19.90 20.19
CA SER A 167 -2.87 19.04 21.15
C SER A 167 -2.29 17.80 20.49
N ILE A 168 -1.23 17.28 21.11
CA ILE A 168 -0.55 16.04 20.74
C ILE A 168 -0.50 15.17 21.97
N LYS A 169 -1.05 13.97 21.89
CA LYS A 169 -1.09 13.01 23.01
C LYS A 169 -0.69 11.63 22.52
N VAL A 170 0.15 10.97 23.30
CA VAL A 170 0.48 9.56 23.10
C VAL A 170 0.10 8.79 24.35
N GLN A 171 -0.69 7.74 24.17
CA GLN A 171 -1.01 6.76 25.21
C GLN A 171 -0.39 5.43 24.86
N ASN A 172 0.20 4.77 25.85
CA ASN A 172 0.68 3.41 25.63
C ASN A 172 -0.50 2.41 25.51
N GLU A 173 -0.21 1.16 25.17
CA GLU A 173 -1.23 0.09 25.06
C GLU A 173 -2.11 -0.08 26.32
N SER A 174 -1.61 0.26 27.52
CA SER A 174 -2.40 0.23 28.77
C SER A 174 -3.28 1.48 28.99
N GLY A 175 -3.32 2.40 28.03
CA GLY A 175 -4.05 3.67 28.10
C GLY A 175 -3.35 4.77 28.92
N LYS A 176 -2.13 4.54 29.43
CA LYS A 176 -1.38 5.53 30.20
C LYS A 176 -0.81 6.58 29.25
N VAL A 177 -1.06 7.85 29.54
CA VAL A 177 -0.46 8.98 28.83
C VAL A 177 1.05 9.01 29.08
N VAL A 178 1.84 8.87 28.01
CA VAL A 178 3.31 8.91 28.03
C VAL A 178 3.87 10.19 27.42
N TYR A 179 3.06 10.90 26.63
CA TYR A 179 3.36 12.24 26.14
C TYR A 179 2.06 13.05 26.01
N ASN A 180 2.11 14.32 26.40
CA ASN A 180 1.00 15.25 26.21
C ASN A 180 1.54 16.66 26.00
N LYS A 181 1.11 17.31 24.93
CA LYS A 181 1.45 18.69 24.61
C LYS A 181 0.20 19.44 24.19
N ASP A 182 -0.19 20.42 25.01
CA ASP A 182 -1.24 21.39 24.67
C ASP A 182 -0.61 22.65 24.09
N ILE A 183 -1.16 23.13 22.98
CA ILE A 183 -0.65 24.28 22.24
C ILE A 183 -1.76 25.32 22.19
N TYR A 184 -1.58 26.39 22.95
CA TYR A 184 -2.57 27.45 23.09
C TYR A 184 -2.49 28.45 21.95
N GLY A 185 -3.63 28.81 21.35
CA GLY A 185 -3.68 29.56 20.08
C GLY A 185 -3.05 30.95 20.16
N ASN A 186 -3.37 31.70 21.22
CA ASN A 186 -2.93 33.09 21.40
C ASN A 186 -1.68 33.28 22.27
N LYS A 187 -1.00 32.19 22.66
CA LYS A 187 0.22 32.27 23.46
C LYS A 187 1.45 32.05 22.60
N GLN A 188 2.50 32.80 22.88
CA GLN A 188 3.81 32.60 22.29
C GLN A 188 4.33 31.20 22.65
N GLN A 189 4.60 30.39 21.63
CA GLN A 189 5.29 29.12 21.75
C GLN A 189 6.80 29.33 21.58
N ASN A 190 7.58 28.46 22.22
CA ASN A 190 9.02 28.36 21.99
C ASN A 190 9.30 27.28 20.96
N ALA A 191 10.46 27.38 20.30
CA ALA A 191 10.93 26.27 19.49
C ALA A 191 11.24 25.07 20.38
N GLU A 192 10.78 23.89 19.98
CA GLU A 192 10.95 22.65 20.74
C GLU A 192 11.15 21.50 19.75
N SER A 193 11.94 20.51 20.15
CA SER A 193 12.15 19.29 19.36
C SER A 193 12.25 18.14 20.34
N GLN A 194 11.27 17.23 20.29
CA GLN A 194 11.16 16.12 21.23
C GLN A 194 10.93 14.80 20.49
N LYS A 195 11.75 13.80 20.83
CA LYS A 195 11.52 12.40 20.48
C LYS A 195 10.60 11.74 21.51
N VAL A 196 9.56 11.09 21.02
CA VAL A 196 8.57 10.37 21.81
C VAL A 196 8.58 8.90 21.35
N PRO A 197 8.88 7.93 22.23
CA PRO A 197 8.73 6.52 21.88
C PRO A 197 7.27 6.19 21.58
N VAL A 198 7.00 5.54 20.45
CA VAL A 198 5.67 5.10 20.03
C VAL A 198 5.77 3.70 19.44
N LYS A 199 5.19 2.73 20.13
CA LYS A 199 5.27 1.31 19.76
C LYS A 199 3.99 0.81 19.12
N VAL A 200 4.07 -0.37 18.51
CA VAL A 200 2.86 -1.10 18.10
C VAL A 200 1.96 -1.33 19.32
N GLY A 201 0.69 -0.93 19.20
CA GLY A 201 -0.29 -0.97 20.30
C GLY A 201 -0.50 0.36 21.02
N ASP A 202 0.40 1.34 20.84
CA ASP A 202 0.22 2.69 21.37
C ASP A 202 -0.78 3.50 20.52
N TYR A 203 -1.38 4.51 21.12
CA TYR A 203 -2.36 5.41 20.53
C TYR A 203 -1.76 6.81 20.38
N ILE A 204 -1.87 7.38 19.18
CA ILE A 204 -1.53 8.78 18.90
C ILE A 204 -2.85 9.54 18.70
N GLU A 205 -3.06 10.59 19.47
CA GLU A 205 -4.21 11.50 19.35
C GLU A 205 -3.70 12.90 19.02
N LEU A 206 -4.25 13.47 17.93
CA LEU A 206 -4.00 14.84 17.51
C LEU A 206 -5.32 15.59 17.51
N THR A 207 -5.35 16.76 18.14
CA THR A 207 -6.48 17.69 18.03
C THR A 207 -6.03 18.98 17.38
N HIS A 208 -6.91 19.58 16.58
CA HIS A 208 -6.68 20.88 15.96
C HIS A 208 -8.02 21.54 15.68
N LEU A 209 -8.27 22.74 16.23
CA LEU A 209 -9.58 23.40 16.12
C LEU A 209 -9.94 23.76 14.67
N GLU A 210 -8.93 23.95 13.81
CA GLU A 210 -9.11 24.16 12.36
C GLU A 210 -8.57 23.00 11.50
N GLY A 211 -8.58 21.76 12.02
CA GLY A 211 -7.90 20.61 11.41
C GLY A 211 -8.21 20.40 9.93
N VAL A 212 -9.49 20.42 9.54
CA VAL A 212 -9.96 20.20 8.15
C VAL A 212 -9.30 21.12 7.12
N HIS A 213 -8.84 22.30 7.53
CA HIS A 213 -8.26 23.30 6.62
C HIS A 213 -6.77 23.54 6.85
N ARG A 214 -6.24 23.16 8.02
CA ARG A 214 -4.92 23.57 8.48
C ARG A 214 -4.06 22.45 9.06
N ALA A 215 -4.58 21.23 9.15
CA ALA A 215 -3.79 20.04 9.40
C ALA A 215 -3.65 19.25 8.10
N THR A 216 -2.50 18.61 7.91
CA THR A 216 -2.29 17.72 6.77
C THR A 216 -1.53 16.49 7.24
N LEU A 217 -2.08 15.30 7.01
CA LEU A 217 -1.35 14.04 7.11
C LEU A 217 -0.71 13.75 5.76
N THR A 218 0.55 13.35 5.77
CA THR A 218 1.29 12.83 4.62
C THR A 218 1.81 11.45 4.96
N ASN A 219 1.56 10.48 4.08
CA ASN A 219 2.31 9.24 4.09
C ASN A 219 3.59 9.44 3.29
N VAL A 220 4.73 9.35 3.95
CA VAL A 220 6.04 9.66 3.36
C VAL A 220 6.45 8.56 2.37
N ASP A 221 6.04 7.32 2.61
CA ASP A 221 6.43 6.18 1.78
C ASP A 221 5.72 6.17 0.42
N ASN A 222 4.47 6.64 0.37
CA ASN A 222 3.66 6.66 -0.87
C ASN A 222 3.27 8.07 -1.36
N SER A 223 3.71 9.13 -0.66
CA SER A 223 3.48 10.54 -0.97
C SER A 223 2.00 10.97 -1.04
N LYS A 224 1.06 10.16 -0.54
CA LYS A 224 -0.35 10.55 -0.44
C LYS A 224 -0.56 11.54 0.71
N GLN A 225 -1.52 12.45 0.55
CA GLN A 225 -1.87 13.48 1.54
C GLN A 225 -3.38 13.56 1.76
N GLU A 226 -3.78 13.86 2.99
CA GLU A 226 -5.16 14.20 3.36
C GLU A 226 -5.19 15.34 4.40
N SER A 227 -6.33 16.04 4.49
CA SER A 227 -6.56 17.18 5.40
C SER A 227 -7.87 17.00 6.17
#